data_AF-A0A8C8BKD2-F1
#
_entry.id   AF-A0A8C8BKD2-F1
#
_cell.length_a   1.000
_cell.length_b   1.000
_cell.length_c   1.000
_cell.angle_alpha   90.00
_cell.angle_beta   90.00
_cell.angle_gamma   90.00
#
_symmetry.space_group_name_H-M   'P 1'
#
loop_
_entity.id
_entity.type
_entity.pdbx_description
1 polymer ?
#
loop_
_entity_poly.entity_id
_entity_poly.type
_entity_poly.pdbx_seq_one_letter_code
_entity_poly.pdbx_strand_id
1 'polypeptide(L)'
;MLYNTALRSCVQTPPFNFSGPSMSYSCYGDISALQVPAISCRAVRAPDCGRSAEADIVRLRRYEIPIKRVARNLCLDPALIAAIISQESRVGLLLDNGWDQERHKYGLMQLGGQQHLPFGLWDSEEHINQCSTILVLSINEVRARHPTWTWDRQLRGGICTYRAKMGNLQVYEEDPCDRDSYYVNSVIRRAQYFKRHGF
;
A
#
# COMPACT_ATOMS: atom_id res chain seq x y z
N MET A 1 -48.84 16.47 -52.62
CA MET A 1 -48.49 17.83 -52.16
C MET A 1 -48.30 17.76 -50.66
N LEU A 2 -47.27 18.24 -49.95
CA LEU A 2 -46.00 18.93 -50.21
C LEU A 2 -45.17 18.74 -48.90
N TYR A 3 -43.86 18.55 -49.05
CA TYR A 3 -42.72 18.99 -48.21
C TYR A 3 -42.70 18.86 -46.66
N ASN A 4 -41.72 18.05 -46.21
CA ASN A 4 -40.60 18.39 -45.30
C ASN A 4 -40.57 19.81 -44.69
N THR A 5 -40.26 19.95 -43.40
CA THR A 5 -39.09 20.71 -42.87
C THR A 5 -38.85 20.42 -41.38
N ALA A 6 -37.58 20.17 -41.03
CA ALA A 6 -37.05 20.00 -39.68
C ALA A 6 -36.71 21.33 -38.99
N LEU A 7 -36.73 21.38 -37.66
CA LEU A 7 -35.95 22.31 -36.80
C LEU A 7 -35.76 21.62 -35.44
N ARG A 8 -34.62 20.94 -35.19
CA ARG A 8 -33.46 21.43 -34.42
C ARG A 8 -33.77 22.45 -33.31
N SER A 9 -33.58 22.03 -32.07
CA SER A 9 -32.90 22.86 -31.07
C SER A 9 -32.15 21.97 -30.08
N CYS A 10 -30.84 21.86 -30.28
CA CYS A 10 -29.90 21.39 -29.27
C CYS A 10 -29.61 22.58 -28.36
N VAL A 11 -30.04 22.54 -27.10
CA VAL A 11 -29.50 23.44 -26.09
C VAL A 11 -28.16 22.85 -25.66
N GLN A 12 -27.08 23.47 -26.14
CA GLN A 12 -25.72 23.24 -25.68
C GLN A 12 -25.60 23.74 -24.24
N THR A 13 -25.47 22.82 -23.28
CA THR A 13 -24.82 23.12 -22.01
C THR A 13 -23.31 22.89 -22.17
N PRO A 14 -22.45 23.79 -21.68
CA PRO A 14 -21.01 23.65 -21.80
C PRO A 14 -20.52 22.42 -21.02
N PRO A 15 -19.37 21.82 -21.40
CA PRO A 15 -18.80 20.72 -20.64
C PRO A 15 -18.31 21.28 -19.30
N PHE A 16 -19.10 21.10 -18.25
CA PHE A 16 -18.57 21.20 -16.90
C PHE A 16 -17.60 20.03 -16.72
N ASN A 17 -16.32 20.32 -16.91
CA ASN A 17 -15.20 19.54 -16.42
C ASN A 17 -15.31 19.49 -14.88
N PHE A 18 -16.15 18.60 -14.38
CA PHE A 18 -16.02 18.12 -13.01
C PHE A 18 -14.84 17.15 -12.99
N SER A 19 -13.64 17.68 -12.80
CA SER A 19 -12.59 16.95 -12.10
C SER A 19 -13.15 16.62 -10.72
N GLY A 20 -13.80 15.47 -10.61
CA GLY A 20 -14.30 14.96 -9.34
C GLY A 20 -13.14 14.88 -8.34
N PRO A 21 -13.38 15.17 -7.05
CA PRO A 21 -12.37 14.94 -6.04
C PRO A 21 -11.97 13.47 -6.12
N SER A 22 -10.66 13.21 -6.22
CA SER A 22 -10.06 11.92 -5.91
C SER A 22 -10.68 11.45 -4.60
N MET A 23 -11.65 10.53 -4.65
CA MET A 23 -12.17 9.90 -3.45
C MET A 23 -11.00 9.11 -2.89
N SER A 24 -10.36 9.64 -1.85
CA SER A 24 -9.41 8.89 -1.06
C SER A 24 -10.14 7.64 -0.58
N TYR A 25 -9.81 6.49 -1.15
CA TYR A 25 -10.37 5.20 -0.77
C TYR A 25 -9.93 4.76 0.64
N SER A 26 -9.13 5.57 1.35
CA SER A 26 -8.57 5.25 2.66
C SER A 26 -8.91 6.26 3.75
N CYS A 27 -9.17 5.71 4.95
CA CYS A 27 -9.33 6.43 6.22
C CYS A 27 -7.99 6.96 6.78
N TYR A 28 -6.87 6.59 6.16
CA TYR A 28 -5.50 6.87 6.63
C TYR A 28 -4.76 7.90 5.77
N GLY A 29 -5.50 8.60 4.92
CA GLY A 29 -4.99 9.65 4.03
C GLY A 29 -4.70 9.15 2.62
N ASP A 30 -4.33 10.10 1.75
CA ASP A 30 -4.08 9.82 0.34
C ASP A 30 -2.59 9.58 0.07
N ILE A 31 -2.22 8.33 -0.19
CA ILE A 31 -0.82 7.93 -0.46
C ILE A 31 -0.19 8.67 -1.66
N SER A 32 -1.01 9.18 -2.58
CA SER A 32 -0.55 9.99 -3.71
C SER A 32 -0.04 11.37 -3.29
N ALA A 33 -0.46 11.88 -2.13
CA ALA A 33 -0.06 13.18 -1.60
C ALA A 33 1.23 13.13 -0.75
N LEU A 34 1.75 11.94 -0.42
CA LEU A 34 2.96 11.79 0.40
C LEU A 34 4.21 12.24 -0.38
N GLN A 35 5.03 13.08 0.23
CA GLN A 35 6.31 13.49 -0.35
C GLN A 35 7.39 12.46 -0.03
N VAL A 36 8.07 11.92 -1.04
CA VAL A 36 9.22 11.02 -0.84
C VAL A 36 10.47 11.69 -1.43
N PRO A 37 11.59 11.78 -0.68
CA PRO A 37 12.84 12.35 -1.20
C PRO A 37 13.22 11.64 -2.51
N ALA A 38 13.72 12.34 -3.52
CA ALA A 38 14.22 11.68 -4.74
C ALA A 38 15.50 10.90 -4.41
N ILE A 39 15.46 9.57 -4.56
CA ILE A 39 16.63 8.70 -4.38
C ILE A 39 17.20 8.54 -5.77
N SER A 40 18.38 9.10 -5.99
CA SER A 40 19.15 8.88 -7.20
C SER A 40 19.60 7.42 -7.26
N CYS A 41 19.08 6.67 -8.23
CA CYS A 41 19.46 5.27 -8.48
C CYS A 41 20.94 5.09 -8.83
N ARG A 42 21.71 6.18 -8.97
CA ARG A 42 23.13 6.16 -9.32
C ARG A 42 24.09 6.07 -8.12
N ALA A 43 23.67 6.50 -6.92
CA ALA A 43 24.61 6.74 -5.83
C ALA A 43 24.67 5.62 -4.77
N VAL A 44 23.74 4.67 -4.77
CA VAL A 44 23.71 3.60 -3.78
C VAL A 44 23.45 2.29 -4.50
N ARG A 45 24.21 1.24 -4.15
CA ARG A 45 23.87 -0.18 -4.42
C ARG A 45 22.61 -0.58 -3.64
N ALA A 46 21.55 0.22 -3.72
CA ALA A 46 20.24 -0.07 -3.17
C ALA A 46 19.55 -0.96 -4.21
N PRO A 47 19.15 -2.20 -3.88
CA PRO A 47 18.64 -3.16 -4.86
C PRO A 47 17.36 -2.69 -5.59
N ASP A 48 16.71 -1.62 -5.12
CA ASP A 48 15.31 -1.36 -5.44
C ASP A 48 14.96 0.10 -5.73
N CYS A 49 15.57 0.66 -6.77
CA CYS A 49 15.18 1.96 -7.30
C CYS A 49 13.99 1.87 -8.28
N GLY A 50 12.82 1.44 -7.80
CA GLY A 50 11.55 1.47 -8.54
C GLY A 50 11.36 0.45 -9.68
N ARG A 51 12.44 -0.05 -10.29
CA ARG A 51 12.40 -1.11 -11.32
C ARG A 51 11.73 -2.41 -10.85
N SER A 52 11.68 -2.62 -9.54
CA SER A 52 10.94 -3.73 -8.94
C SER A 52 9.44 -3.56 -8.96
N ALA A 53 8.92 -2.35 -8.74
CA ALA A 53 7.48 -2.13 -8.77
C ALA A 53 6.92 -2.46 -10.17
N GLU A 54 7.66 -2.13 -11.22
CA GLU A 54 7.34 -2.46 -12.61
C GLU A 54 7.29 -3.97 -12.88
N ALA A 55 8.18 -4.75 -12.27
CA ALA A 55 8.16 -6.21 -12.40
C ALA A 55 7.09 -6.86 -11.51
N ASP A 56 6.84 -6.26 -10.34
CA ASP A 56 5.96 -6.80 -9.31
C ASP A 56 4.48 -6.56 -9.64
N ILE A 57 4.12 -5.49 -10.38
CA ILE A 57 2.73 -5.21 -10.79
C ILE A 57 2.12 -6.36 -11.58
N VAL A 58 2.90 -7.05 -12.42
CA VAL A 58 2.44 -8.20 -13.20
C VAL A 58 2.03 -9.35 -12.28
N ARG A 59 2.82 -9.62 -11.24
CA ARG A 59 2.53 -10.66 -10.24
C ARG A 59 1.35 -10.27 -9.34
N LEU A 60 1.24 -8.98 -9.01
CA LEU A 60 0.15 -8.45 -8.18
C LEU A 60 -1.23 -8.65 -8.80
N ARG A 61 -1.35 -8.76 -10.13
CA ARG A 61 -2.63 -9.02 -10.80
C ARG A 61 -3.33 -10.28 -10.29
N ARG A 62 -2.59 -11.31 -9.88
CA ARG A 62 -3.16 -12.52 -9.29
C ARG A 62 -3.90 -12.24 -7.97
N TYR A 63 -3.50 -11.20 -7.24
CA TYR A 63 -4.02 -10.86 -5.92
C TYR A 63 -4.87 -9.58 -5.93
N GLU A 64 -5.22 -9.04 -7.11
CA GLU A 64 -5.92 -7.75 -7.21
C GLU A 64 -7.28 -7.76 -6.48
N ILE A 65 -8.09 -8.80 -6.72
CA ILE A 65 -9.40 -8.95 -6.09
C ILE A 65 -9.29 -9.08 -4.56
N PRO A 66 -8.51 -10.02 -4.00
CA PRO A 66 -8.40 -10.14 -2.54
C PRO A 66 -7.80 -8.89 -1.90
N ILE A 67 -6.79 -8.25 -2.51
CA ILE A 67 -6.23 -6.98 -2.01
C ILE A 67 -7.31 -5.90 -1.94
N LYS A 68 -8.09 -5.70 -2.99
CA LYS A 68 -9.15 -4.66 -3.03
C LYS A 68 -10.27 -4.94 -2.02
N ARG A 69 -10.64 -6.20 -1.80
CA ARG A 69 -11.65 -6.59 -0.79
C ARG A 69 -11.17 -6.27 0.61
N VAL A 70 -9.96 -6.73 0.96
CA VAL A 70 -9.35 -6.47 2.27
C VAL A 70 -9.19 -4.97 2.49
N ALA A 71 -8.68 -4.24 1.49
CA ALA A 71 -8.50 -2.79 1.55
C ALA A 71 -9.83 -2.08 1.85
N ARG A 72 -10.90 -2.44 1.14
CA ARG A 72 -12.24 -1.88 1.37
C ARG A 72 -12.76 -2.18 2.77
N ASN A 73 -12.57 -3.40 3.26
CA ASN A 73 -13.06 -3.81 4.58
C ASN A 73 -12.32 -3.08 5.72
N LEU A 74 -11.03 -2.81 5.54
CA LEU A 74 -10.17 -2.19 6.54
C LEU A 74 -9.97 -0.67 6.33
N CYS A 75 -10.65 -0.09 5.34
CA CYS A 75 -10.50 1.31 4.95
C CYS A 75 -9.04 1.72 4.63
N LEU A 76 -8.27 0.80 4.04
CA LEU A 76 -6.91 1.01 3.56
C LEU A 76 -6.90 1.35 2.07
N ASP A 77 -5.85 2.04 1.63
CA ASP A 77 -5.56 2.18 0.20
C ASP A 77 -5.06 0.82 -0.33
N PRO A 78 -5.67 0.23 -1.37
CA PRO A 78 -5.23 -1.08 -1.86
C PRO A 78 -3.81 -1.03 -2.43
N ALA A 79 -3.36 0.13 -2.91
CA ALA A 79 -1.98 0.33 -3.33
C ALA A 79 -0.97 0.26 -2.17
N LEU A 80 -1.38 0.61 -0.94
CA LEU A 80 -0.53 0.45 0.25
C LEU A 80 -0.32 -1.03 0.58
N ILE A 81 -1.38 -1.84 0.53
CA ILE A 81 -1.28 -3.29 0.76
C ILE A 81 -0.39 -3.93 -0.31
N ALA A 82 -0.64 -3.60 -1.59
CA ALA A 82 0.18 -4.06 -2.72
C ALA A 82 1.67 -3.66 -2.57
N ALA A 83 1.94 -2.45 -2.07
CA ALA A 83 3.28 -1.96 -1.81
C ALA A 83 4.01 -2.75 -0.73
N ILE A 84 3.33 -3.10 0.36
CA ILE A 84 3.91 -3.92 1.42
C ILE A 84 4.20 -5.33 0.89
N ILE A 85 3.26 -5.96 0.18
CA ILE A 85 3.47 -7.29 -0.43
C ILE A 85 4.70 -7.28 -1.36
N SER A 86 4.80 -6.25 -2.20
CA SER A 86 5.93 -6.08 -3.12
C SER A 86 7.24 -5.83 -2.36
N GLN A 87 7.23 -4.99 -1.32
CA GLN A 87 8.43 -4.70 -0.52
C GLN A 87 8.91 -5.91 0.30
N GLU A 88 7.98 -6.71 0.83
CA GLU A 88 8.27 -7.79 1.77
C GLU A 88 8.71 -9.08 1.07
N SER A 89 7.99 -9.50 0.03
CA SER A 89 8.19 -10.82 -0.59
C SER A 89 8.45 -10.78 -2.08
N ARG A 90 8.52 -9.58 -2.68
CA ARG A 90 8.48 -9.40 -4.14
C ARG A 90 7.28 -10.15 -4.74
N VAL A 91 6.14 -10.04 -4.07
CA VAL A 91 4.87 -10.69 -4.43
C VAL A 91 5.01 -12.22 -4.46
N GLY A 92 5.68 -12.77 -3.45
CA GLY A 92 5.93 -14.20 -3.30
C GLY A 92 7.17 -14.73 -4.04
N LEU A 93 7.85 -13.93 -4.86
CA LEU A 93 9.03 -14.38 -5.62
C LEU A 93 10.20 -14.80 -4.71
N LEU A 94 10.32 -14.20 -3.52
CA LEU A 94 11.39 -14.53 -2.57
C LEU A 94 11.03 -15.69 -1.62
N LEU A 95 9.85 -16.29 -1.77
CA LEU A 95 9.34 -17.27 -0.80
C LEU A 95 9.52 -18.69 -1.30
N ASP A 96 9.84 -19.59 -0.38
CA ASP A 96 9.80 -21.04 -0.55
C ASP A 96 8.67 -21.63 0.28
N ASN A 97 7.63 -22.13 -0.40
CA ASN A 97 6.41 -22.63 0.22
C ASN A 97 5.81 -21.70 1.30
N GLY A 98 5.85 -20.40 1.03
CA GLY A 98 5.36 -19.35 1.91
C GLY A 98 6.33 -18.84 2.96
N TRP A 99 7.53 -19.40 3.08
CA TRP A 99 8.54 -18.96 4.06
C TRP A 99 9.63 -18.13 3.37
N ASP A 100 10.21 -17.17 4.09
CA ASP A 100 11.47 -16.56 3.67
C ASP A 100 12.65 -17.54 3.76
N GLN A 101 13.79 -17.13 3.22
CA GLN A 101 15.00 -17.95 3.14
C GLN A 101 15.46 -18.47 4.51
N GLU A 102 15.28 -17.67 5.56
CA GLU A 102 15.66 -18.00 6.94
C GLU A 102 14.55 -18.75 7.70
N ARG A 103 13.36 -18.92 7.10
CA ARG A 103 12.16 -19.50 7.72
C ARG A 103 11.71 -18.79 9.01
N HIS A 104 11.93 -17.49 9.08
CA HIS A 104 11.51 -16.63 10.18
C HIS A 104 10.16 -15.95 9.93
N LYS A 105 9.84 -15.68 8.66
CA LYS A 105 8.65 -14.92 8.26
C LYS A 105 7.81 -15.67 7.23
N TYR A 106 6.49 -15.52 7.33
CA TYR A 106 5.52 -16.27 6.55
C TYR A 106 4.61 -15.39 5.67
N GLY A 107 4.42 -15.81 4.43
CA GLY A 107 3.44 -15.29 3.48
C GLY A 107 3.77 -13.95 2.83
N LEU A 108 2.84 -13.49 1.99
CA LEU A 108 3.03 -12.36 1.07
C LEU A 108 3.48 -11.06 1.79
N MET A 109 2.97 -10.85 3.00
CA MET A 109 3.26 -9.70 3.87
C MET A 109 4.19 -10.04 5.06
N GLN A 110 4.82 -11.22 5.04
CA GLN A 110 5.93 -11.59 5.92
C GLN A 110 5.62 -11.52 7.44
N LEU A 111 4.70 -12.37 7.87
CA LEU A 111 4.31 -12.58 9.27
C LEU A 111 5.42 -13.26 10.09
N GLY A 112 5.97 -12.58 11.09
CA GLY A 112 7.00 -13.13 11.98
C GLY A 112 6.48 -14.30 12.83
N GLY A 113 7.12 -15.46 12.70
CA GLY A 113 6.61 -16.74 13.20
C GLY A 113 6.58 -16.93 14.72
N GLN A 114 7.16 -16.03 15.51
CA GLN A 114 7.20 -16.15 16.99
C GLN A 114 6.03 -15.45 17.69
N GLN A 115 5.42 -14.42 17.08
CA GLN A 115 4.39 -13.60 17.74
C GLN A 115 2.97 -13.81 17.18
N HIS A 116 2.85 -14.31 15.95
CA HIS A 116 1.57 -14.43 15.27
C HIS A 116 1.46 -15.79 14.59
N LEU A 117 0.43 -16.55 14.96
CA LEU A 117 0.06 -17.78 14.26
C LEU A 117 -0.49 -17.41 12.87
N PRO A 118 0.10 -17.91 11.77
CA PRO A 118 -0.43 -17.67 10.44
C PRO A 118 -1.86 -18.19 10.31
N PHE A 119 -2.73 -17.39 9.72
CA PHE A 119 -4.10 -17.76 9.42
C PHE A 119 -4.30 -17.85 7.91
N GLY A 120 -4.72 -19.03 7.43
CA GLY A 120 -4.83 -19.32 6.00
C GLY A 120 -3.50 -19.71 5.34
N LEU A 121 -3.52 -19.83 4.01
CA LEU A 121 -2.32 -20.09 3.21
C LEU A 121 -1.52 -18.80 3.01
N TRP A 122 -0.21 -18.94 2.78
CA TRP A 122 0.75 -17.85 2.64
C TRP A 122 0.39 -16.79 1.59
N ASP A 123 -0.41 -17.14 0.57
CA ASP A 123 -0.88 -16.28 -0.51
C ASP A 123 -2.42 -16.06 -0.52
N SER A 124 -3.10 -16.42 0.57
CA SER A 124 -4.56 -16.35 0.69
C SER A 124 -5.11 -14.95 1.06
N GLU A 125 -6.41 -14.73 0.82
CA GLU A 125 -7.12 -13.50 1.24
C GLU A 125 -7.11 -13.38 2.77
N GLU A 126 -7.22 -14.51 3.49
CA GLU A 126 -7.16 -14.60 4.94
C GLU A 126 -5.82 -14.09 5.48
N HIS A 127 -4.71 -14.50 4.86
CA HIS A 127 -3.36 -14.03 5.24
C HIS A 127 -3.20 -12.53 4.99
N ILE A 128 -3.67 -12.05 3.82
CA ILE A 128 -3.65 -10.62 3.48
C ILE A 128 -4.48 -9.83 4.49
N ASN A 129 -5.66 -10.33 4.89
CA ASN A 129 -6.53 -9.70 5.87
C ASN A 129 -5.89 -9.65 7.26
N GLN A 130 -5.29 -10.75 7.73
CA GLN A 130 -4.60 -10.81 9.02
C GLN A 130 -3.48 -9.76 9.09
N CYS A 131 -2.60 -9.75 8.09
CA CYS A 131 -1.48 -8.82 8.04
C CYS A 131 -1.94 -7.37 7.90
N SER A 132 -2.97 -7.11 7.09
CA SER A 132 -3.54 -5.76 6.93
C SER A 132 -4.24 -5.26 8.20
N THR A 133 -4.82 -6.17 9.00
CA THR A 133 -5.37 -5.82 10.32
C THR A 133 -4.27 -5.37 11.27
N ILE A 134 -3.12 -6.05 11.29
CA ILE A 134 -1.96 -5.65 12.10
C ILE A 134 -1.43 -4.28 11.64
N LEU A 135 -1.44 -4.00 10.33
CA LEU A 135 -1.08 -2.69 9.78
C LEU A 135 -2.01 -1.60 10.29
N VAL A 136 -3.34 -1.81 10.22
CA VAL A 136 -4.33 -0.88 10.76
C VAL A 136 -4.11 -0.61 12.24
N LEU A 137 -3.89 -1.66 13.05
CA LEU A 137 -3.62 -1.53 14.48
C LEU A 137 -2.36 -0.71 14.72
N SER A 138 -1.31 -0.94 13.93
CA SER A 138 -0.05 -0.19 14.01
C SER A 138 -0.23 1.29 13.65
N ILE A 139 -1.02 1.62 12.62
CA ILE A 139 -1.31 3.02 12.28
C ILE A 139 -2.14 3.68 13.40
N ASN A 140 -3.18 3.02 13.90
CA ASN A 140 -4.01 3.55 14.97
C ASN A 140 -3.23 3.77 16.27
N GLU A 141 -2.31 2.87 16.61
CA GLU A 141 -1.41 3.00 17.75
C GLU A 141 -0.55 4.26 17.66
N VAL A 142 0.05 4.52 16.48
CA VAL A 142 0.84 5.74 16.25
C VAL A 142 -0.04 6.99 16.30
N ARG A 143 -1.25 6.97 15.72
CA ARG A 143 -2.20 8.09 15.81
C ARG A 143 -2.59 8.42 17.26
N ALA A 144 -2.78 7.40 18.08
CA ALA A 144 -3.14 7.57 19.50
C ALA A 144 -1.98 8.14 20.32
N ARG A 145 -0.75 7.69 20.08
CA ARG A 145 0.44 8.20 20.78
C ARG A 145 0.84 9.60 20.32
N HIS A 146 0.65 9.89 19.03
CA HIS A 146 1.10 11.13 18.39
C HIS A 146 -0.05 11.88 17.71
N PRO A 147 -1.06 12.35 18.46
CA PRO A 147 -2.25 12.99 17.90
C PRO A 147 -1.95 14.34 17.22
N THR A 148 -0.84 14.99 17.59
CA THR A 148 -0.40 16.28 17.03
C THR A 148 0.41 16.14 15.74
N TRP A 149 0.80 14.92 15.36
CA TRP A 149 1.52 14.69 14.12
C TRP A 149 0.61 14.88 12.90
N THR A 150 1.21 15.28 11.79
CA THR A 150 0.52 15.27 10.50
C THR A 150 0.14 13.83 10.14
N TRP A 151 -0.92 13.68 9.35
CA TRP A 151 -1.36 12.37 8.89
C TRP A 151 -0.25 11.61 8.11
N ASP A 152 0.60 12.32 7.34
CA ASP A 152 1.77 11.73 6.64
C ASP A 152 2.73 11.10 7.65
N ARG A 153 3.07 11.81 8.72
CA ARG A 153 3.98 11.30 9.75
C ARG A 153 3.36 10.15 10.53
N GLN A 154 2.05 10.20 10.80
CA GLN A 154 1.31 9.11 11.44
C GLN A 154 1.29 7.84 10.58
N LEU A 155 1.00 7.97 9.27
CA LEU A 155 1.00 6.85 8.34
C LEU A 155 2.40 6.24 8.20
N ARG A 156 3.43 7.08 8.09
CA ARG A 156 4.83 6.61 8.08
C ARG A 156 5.17 5.82 9.33
N GLY A 157 4.90 6.40 10.50
CA GLY A 157 5.12 5.74 11.78
C GLY A 157 4.39 4.40 11.84
N GLY A 158 3.14 4.34 11.40
CA GLY A 158 2.36 3.11 11.35
C GLY A 158 2.96 2.02 10.48
N ILE A 159 3.52 2.37 9.30
CA ILE A 159 4.23 1.44 8.41
C ILE A 159 5.52 0.92 9.08
N CYS A 160 6.27 1.79 9.76
CA CYS A 160 7.48 1.40 10.48
C CYS A 160 7.16 0.52 11.69
N THR A 161 6.14 0.86 12.47
CA THR A 161 5.63 0.03 13.59
C THR A 161 5.15 -1.33 13.10
N TYR A 162 4.45 -1.39 11.97
CA TYR A 162 4.05 -2.64 11.35
C TYR A 162 5.26 -3.53 11.07
N ARG A 163 6.26 -3.00 10.34
CA ARG A 163 7.49 -3.75 10.05
C ARG A 163 8.19 -4.23 11.33
N ALA A 164 8.28 -3.37 12.34
CA ALA A 164 8.93 -3.72 13.58
C ALA A 164 8.23 -4.91 14.27
N LYS A 165 6.89 -4.88 14.36
CA LYS A 165 6.11 -6.01 14.88
C LYS A 165 6.30 -7.28 14.05
N MET A 166 6.29 -7.14 12.72
CA MET A 166 6.48 -8.27 11.81
C MET A 166 7.87 -8.91 11.92
N GLY A 167 8.89 -8.11 12.22
CA GLY A 167 10.27 -8.56 12.39
C GLY A 167 10.67 -8.84 13.85
N ASN A 168 9.74 -8.77 14.81
CA ASN A 168 10.05 -8.82 16.25
C ASN A 168 11.17 -7.82 16.66
N LEU A 169 11.13 -6.62 16.07
CA LEU A 169 12.05 -5.53 16.35
C LEU A 169 11.45 -4.58 17.40
N GLN A 170 12.31 -3.92 18.15
CA GLN A 170 11.89 -2.90 19.10
C GLN A 170 11.27 -1.69 18.37
N VAL A 171 10.08 -1.27 18.80
CA VAL A 171 9.44 -0.04 18.36
C VAL A 171 9.95 1.10 19.24
N TYR A 172 10.51 2.15 18.63
CA TYR A 172 10.85 3.39 19.34
C TYR A 172 9.60 4.26 19.42
N GLU A 173 9.21 4.65 20.64
CA GLU A 173 7.94 5.34 20.86
C GLU A 173 7.97 6.77 20.32
N GLU A 174 9.11 7.46 20.42
CA GLU A 174 9.27 8.85 20.02
C GLU A 174 9.21 9.02 18.50
N ASP A 175 9.87 8.12 17.76
CA ASP A 175 9.77 8.04 16.30
C ASP A 175 10.00 6.61 15.80
N PRO A 176 8.91 5.89 15.43
CA PRO A 176 9.01 4.52 14.93
C PRO A 176 9.86 4.37 13.66
N CYS A 177 10.07 5.45 12.91
CA CYS A 177 10.84 5.46 11.66
C CYS A 177 12.27 5.99 11.80
N ASP A 178 12.71 6.38 13.01
CA ASP A 178 14.02 7.02 13.25
C ASP A 178 15.20 6.26 12.62
N ARG A 179 15.15 4.93 12.69
CA ARG A 179 16.22 4.04 12.19
C ARG A 179 16.05 3.53 10.77
N ASP A 180 14.86 3.67 10.17
CA ASP A 180 14.57 3.07 8.86
C ASP A 180 13.61 3.90 8.01
N SER A 181 14.06 5.11 7.67
CA SER A 181 13.37 5.95 6.69
C SER A 181 13.40 5.36 5.28
N TYR A 182 14.35 4.46 4.95
CA TYR A 182 14.47 3.87 3.63
C TYR A 182 13.29 2.96 3.31
N TYR A 183 12.90 2.08 4.25
CA TYR A 183 11.79 1.15 4.07
C TYR A 183 10.47 1.85 3.78
N VAL A 184 10.09 2.79 4.65
CA VAL A 184 8.83 3.50 4.51
C VAL A 184 8.80 4.32 3.21
N ASN A 185 9.92 4.94 2.84
CA ASN A 185 10.04 5.64 1.56
C ASN A 185 9.92 4.69 0.36
N SER A 186 10.48 3.48 0.46
CA SER A 186 10.34 2.44 -0.57
C SER A 186 8.89 1.98 -0.71
N VAL A 187 8.21 1.69 0.40
CA VAL A 187 6.79 1.31 0.42
C VAL A 187 5.94 2.41 -0.21
N ILE A 188 6.10 3.67 0.21
CA ILE A 188 5.30 4.77 -0.33
C ILE A 188 5.48 4.92 -1.85
N ARG A 189 6.71 4.80 -2.36
CA ARG A 189 6.95 4.87 -3.81
C ARG A 189 6.29 3.75 -4.58
N ARG A 190 6.39 2.52 -4.07
CA ARG A 190 5.72 1.37 -4.67
C ARG A 190 4.20 1.59 -4.67
N ALA A 191 3.65 2.10 -3.58
CA ALA A 191 2.22 2.37 -3.48
C ALA A 191 1.79 3.44 -4.49
N GLN A 192 2.52 4.54 -4.60
CA GLN A 192 2.26 5.57 -5.61
C GLN A 192 2.31 5.01 -7.03
N TYR A 193 3.27 4.11 -7.31
CA TYR A 193 3.34 3.42 -8.59
C TYR A 193 2.11 2.52 -8.80
N PHE A 194 1.77 1.65 -7.85
CA PHE A 194 0.64 0.72 -7.96
C PHE A 194 -0.71 1.44 -8.07
N LYS A 195 -0.86 2.57 -7.37
CA LYS A 195 -2.06 3.42 -7.45
C LYS A 195 -2.33 3.92 -8.86
N ARG A 196 -1.28 4.35 -9.57
CA ARG A 196 -1.37 4.72 -11.01
C ARG A 196 -1.68 3.54 -11.93
N HIS A 197 -1.54 2.31 -11.46
CA HIS A 197 -1.77 1.09 -12.22
C HIS A 197 -3.02 0.32 -11.77
N GLY A 198 -3.95 1.00 -11.07
CA GLY A 198 -5.27 0.47 -10.77
C GLY A 198 -5.38 -0.33 -9.48
N PHE A 199 -4.40 -0.21 -8.59
CA PHE A 199 -4.53 -0.60 -7.18
C PHE A 199 -5.06 0.57 -6.34
#